data_AF-A0A9P7MWE5-F1
#
_entry.id   AF-A0A9P7MWE5-F1
#
_cell.length_a   1.000
_cell.length_b   1.000
_cell.length_c   1.000
_cell.angle_alpha   90.00
_cell.angle_beta   90.00
_cell.angle_gamma   90.00
#
_symmetry.space_group_name_H-M   'P 1'
#
loop_
_entity.id
_entity.type
_entity.pdbx_description
1 polymer ?
#
loop_
_entity_poly.entity_id
_entity_poly.type
_entity_poly.pdbx_seq_one_letter_code
_entity_poly.pdbx_strand_id
1 'polypeptide(L)'
;MRFTPLLLSNLAALGSLIPGAQAAIDPSQLEGYVFAYFTGNTIEGEKIYLAASQGNDALNWQELNGGQSILSSTKGTRGLRDPFIMRAHTGDKFYLIATDLSIGSGTSWGSATRQGSHYLEIWESPDLISWSEQRHILVSPESAGNTWAPEAYWDDALGQYIVFWASALYVASDPTHTGNSYDRMLYATTKDFVTFSQPQVWQDTGKARIDSTVLQEGEVYYRFTKDEGGSTGCVDIIQESSTNLTAPVSGWRQAATCIGKKAGTGAVEGPTSFKANPADVNGSKFYLFVDEYAGRGYIPLETADIANPSWKQSTSYKLPKSPRHGTVMPVTAGELSRITSHYSSGTK
;
A
#
# COMPACT_ATOMS: atom_id res chain seq x y z
N MET A 1 29.76 -37.82 -48.60
CA MET A 1 28.83 -37.03 -47.76
C MET A 1 29.58 -35.82 -47.24
N ARG A 2 29.19 -34.61 -47.68
CA ARG A 2 29.80 -33.35 -47.24
C ARG A 2 29.08 -32.88 -45.98
N PHE A 3 29.81 -32.63 -44.91
CA PHE A 3 29.31 -31.95 -43.71
C PHE A 3 29.46 -30.45 -43.89
N THR A 4 28.37 -29.71 -43.74
CA THR A 4 28.33 -28.24 -43.68
C THR A 4 28.09 -27.87 -42.21
N PRO A 5 28.87 -26.97 -41.59
CA PRO A 5 28.57 -26.52 -40.23
C PRO A 5 27.52 -25.40 -40.28
N LEU A 6 26.47 -25.52 -39.46
CA LEU A 6 25.55 -24.42 -39.18
C LEU A 6 26.26 -23.39 -38.29
N LEU A 7 26.35 -22.14 -38.76
CA LEU A 7 26.62 -21.00 -37.88
C LEU A 7 25.38 -20.75 -37.00
N LEU A 8 25.54 -20.79 -35.68
CA LEU A 8 24.59 -20.17 -34.76
C LEU A 8 24.79 -18.65 -34.80
N SER A 9 23.81 -17.93 -35.34
CA SER A 9 23.68 -16.48 -35.20
C SER A 9 23.10 -16.15 -33.82
N ASN A 10 23.92 -15.57 -32.94
CA ASN A 10 23.44 -14.92 -31.72
C ASN A 10 22.64 -13.66 -32.09
N LEU A 11 21.31 -13.72 -32.00
CA LEU A 11 20.49 -12.51 -31.95
C LEU A 11 20.58 -11.93 -30.54
N ALA A 12 21.38 -10.88 -30.37
CA ALA A 12 21.23 -9.98 -29.24
C ALA A 12 19.92 -9.20 -29.42
N ALA A 13 18.94 -9.45 -28.56
CA ALA A 13 17.74 -8.64 -28.48
C ALA A 13 18.12 -7.26 -27.93
N LEU A 14 18.26 -6.28 -28.81
CA LEU A 14 18.34 -4.86 -28.45
C LEU A 14 16.93 -4.43 -28.02
N GLY A 15 16.67 -4.47 -26.71
CA GLY A 15 15.49 -3.83 -26.14
C GLY A 15 15.52 -2.33 -26.45
N SER A 16 14.44 -1.81 -27.03
CA SER A 16 14.28 -0.38 -27.27
C SER A 16 14.21 0.36 -25.92
N LEU A 17 15.27 1.14 -25.62
CA LEU A 17 15.28 2.08 -24.52
C LEU A 17 14.24 3.17 -24.79
N ILE A 18 13.22 3.27 -23.94
CA ILE A 18 12.30 4.41 -23.93
C ILE A 18 13.11 5.65 -23.49
N PRO A 19 13.25 6.69 -24.32
CA PRO A 19 13.94 7.91 -23.91
C PRO A 19 13.14 8.58 -22.78
N GLY A 20 13.73 8.68 -21.59
CA GLY A 20 13.17 9.43 -20.46
C GLY A 20 12.74 8.60 -19.24
N ALA A 21 12.79 7.27 -19.27
CA ALA A 21 12.68 6.48 -18.05
C ALA A 21 14.06 6.48 -17.34
N GLN A 22 14.15 7.10 -16.16
CA GLN A 22 15.30 6.88 -15.29
C GLN A 22 15.31 5.38 -14.95
N ALA A 23 16.48 4.74 -14.99
CA ALA A 23 16.59 3.34 -14.56
C ALA A 23 15.98 3.20 -13.14
N ALA A 24 15.29 2.07 -12.90
CA ALA A 24 14.82 1.73 -11.56
C ALA A 24 15.97 1.90 -10.55
N ILE A 25 15.67 2.47 -9.38
CA ILE A 25 16.68 2.71 -8.34
C ILE A 25 17.40 1.38 -8.05
N ASP A 26 18.73 1.41 -8.14
CA ASP A 26 19.55 0.25 -7.79
C ASP A 26 19.29 -0.06 -6.30
N PRO A 27 18.80 -1.26 -5.95
CA PRO A 27 18.52 -1.62 -4.56
C PRO A 27 19.73 -1.42 -3.64
N SER A 28 20.97 -1.47 -4.15
CA SER A 28 22.18 -1.21 -3.34
C SER A 28 22.31 0.24 -2.88
N GLN A 29 21.51 1.16 -3.41
CA GLN A 29 21.48 2.57 -3.01
C GLN A 29 20.47 2.85 -1.89
N LEU A 30 19.62 1.87 -1.55
CA LEU A 30 18.62 1.99 -0.50
C LEU A 30 19.30 1.88 0.87
N GLU A 31 19.16 2.91 1.69
CA GLU A 31 19.81 3.00 3.02
C GLU A 31 18.85 3.48 4.11
N GLY A 32 17.54 3.39 3.85
CA GLY A 32 16.52 3.63 4.86
C GLY A 32 15.12 3.52 4.28
N TYR A 33 14.17 4.01 5.07
CA TYR A 33 12.75 3.90 4.79
C TYR A 33 12.03 5.16 5.20
N VAL A 34 10.94 5.46 4.51
CA VAL A 34 9.93 6.44 4.92
C VAL A 34 8.63 5.70 5.22
N PHE A 35 7.89 6.17 6.22
CA PHE A 35 6.59 5.64 6.60
C PHE A 35 5.56 6.75 6.56
N ALA A 36 4.60 6.67 5.64
CA ALA A 36 3.44 7.55 5.60
C ALA A 36 2.28 6.90 6.37
N TYR A 37 1.65 7.64 7.28
CA TYR A 37 0.59 7.11 8.14
C TYR A 37 -0.39 8.20 8.58
N PHE A 38 -1.55 7.81 9.09
CA PHE A 38 -2.45 8.67 9.89
C PHE A 38 -2.46 8.17 11.34
N THR A 39 -3.08 8.91 12.27
CA THR A 39 -2.94 8.62 13.71
C THR A 39 -4.23 8.23 14.44
N GLY A 40 -5.41 8.40 13.83
CA GLY A 40 -6.66 7.92 14.42
C GLY A 40 -7.91 8.65 13.93
N ASN A 41 -9.00 8.51 14.69
CA ASN A 41 -10.36 8.95 14.30
C ASN A 41 -10.71 10.36 14.81
N THR A 42 -9.77 11.31 14.69
CA THR A 42 -10.01 12.73 15.03
C THR A 42 -9.66 13.59 13.83
N ILE A 43 -10.22 14.81 13.74
CA ILE A 43 -9.93 15.72 12.61
C ILE A 43 -8.42 15.93 12.43
N GLU A 44 -7.67 16.05 13.51
CA GLU A 44 -6.20 16.15 13.46
C GLU A 44 -5.56 14.81 13.10
N GLY A 45 -6.06 13.70 13.64
CA GLY A 45 -5.51 12.38 13.39
C GLY A 45 -5.74 11.84 11.99
N GLU A 46 -6.70 12.41 11.25
CA GLU A 46 -7.05 12.11 9.86
C GLU A 46 -6.32 13.05 8.88
N LYS A 47 -5.05 13.30 9.18
CA LYS A 47 -4.07 13.97 8.32
C LYS A 47 -2.92 13.01 8.06
N ILE A 48 -2.08 13.32 7.06
CA ILE A 48 -0.94 12.46 6.73
C ILE A 48 0.30 12.94 7.46
N TYR A 49 0.95 12.00 8.13
CA TYR A 49 2.20 12.16 8.86
C TYR A 49 3.30 11.37 8.15
N LEU A 50 4.55 11.78 8.36
CA LEU A 50 5.72 11.02 7.90
C LEU A 50 6.62 10.67 9.08
N ALA A 51 7.20 9.49 9.01
CA ALA A 51 8.35 9.06 9.80
C ALA A 51 9.46 8.57 8.87
N ALA A 52 10.70 8.57 9.35
CA ALA A 52 11.82 7.97 8.66
C ALA A 52 12.52 6.97 9.57
N SER A 53 13.14 5.95 8.99
CA SER A 53 14.03 5.07 9.73
C SER A 53 15.28 5.82 10.18
N GLN A 54 15.85 5.40 11.31
CA GLN A 54 17.15 5.86 11.78
C GLN A 54 18.24 5.04 11.10
N GLY A 55 18.67 5.49 9.92
CA GLY A 55 19.58 4.74 9.04
C GLY A 55 18.88 3.57 8.36
N ASN A 56 19.66 2.55 7.95
CA ASN A 56 19.16 1.37 7.27
C ASN A 56 18.61 0.33 8.26
N ASP A 57 17.55 0.73 8.98
CA ASP A 57 16.93 -0.04 10.06
C ASP A 57 15.40 -0.03 9.90
N ALA A 58 14.85 -1.12 9.39
CA ALA A 58 13.41 -1.30 9.23
C ALA A 58 12.60 -1.21 10.53
N LEU A 59 13.22 -1.31 11.71
CA LEU A 59 12.53 -1.45 13.00
C LEU A 59 12.76 -0.25 13.94
N ASN A 60 13.52 0.76 13.54
CA ASN A 60 13.80 1.93 14.39
C ASN A 60 13.47 3.24 13.67
N TRP A 61 12.41 3.89 14.12
CA TRP A 61 11.80 5.02 13.44
C TRP A 61 11.89 6.31 14.26
N GLN A 62 11.90 7.43 13.55
CA GLN A 62 11.72 8.77 14.09
C GLN A 62 10.59 9.50 13.35
N GLU A 63 9.72 10.15 14.11
CA GLU A 63 8.70 11.03 13.54
C GLU A 63 9.37 12.23 12.86
N LEU A 64 8.92 12.57 11.66
CA LEU A 64 9.35 13.78 10.97
C LEU A 64 8.44 14.95 11.36
N ASN A 65 8.88 16.16 11.04
CA ASN A 65 8.14 17.41 11.20
C ASN A 65 7.68 17.65 12.65
N GLY A 66 8.50 17.24 13.63
CA GLY A 66 8.16 17.32 15.04
C GLY A 66 6.89 16.54 15.43
N GLY A 67 6.55 15.49 14.68
CA GLY A 67 5.32 14.73 14.86
C GLY A 67 4.06 15.45 14.37
N GLN A 68 4.19 16.50 13.56
CA GLN A 68 3.06 17.20 12.92
C GLN A 68 2.79 16.65 11.53
N SER A 69 1.53 16.74 11.09
CA SER A 69 1.13 16.30 9.75
C SER A 69 1.84 17.10 8.64
N ILE A 70 2.14 16.45 7.51
CA ILE A 70 2.71 17.07 6.32
C ILE A 70 1.67 17.39 5.24
N LEU A 71 0.52 16.70 5.24
CA LEU A 71 -0.59 16.93 4.31
C LEU A 71 -1.92 16.92 5.05
N SER A 72 -2.83 17.79 4.61
CA SER A 72 -4.21 17.85 5.05
C SER A 72 -5.12 17.99 3.83
N SER A 73 -6.36 17.51 3.95
CA SER A 73 -7.33 17.57 2.86
C SER A 73 -8.14 18.87 2.88
N THR A 74 -8.30 19.46 1.71
CA THR A 74 -9.16 20.62 1.43
C THR A 74 -10.38 20.25 0.58
N LYS A 75 -10.46 18.99 0.12
CA LYS A 75 -11.52 18.44 -0.74
C LYS A 75 -12.27 17.31 -0.01
N GLY A 76 -13.31 16.79 -0.65
CA GLY A 76 -14.04 15.64 -0.15
C GLY A 76 -14.59 15.81 1.26
N THR A 77 -14.46 14.77 2.08
CA THR A 77 -14.81 14.78 3.50
C THR A 77 -13.79 15.51 4.37
N ARG A 78 -12.67 15.95 3.79
CA ARG A 78 -11.54 16.63 4.47
C ARG A 78 -10.78 15.78 5.50
N GLY A 79 -11.00 14.46 5.51
CA GLY A 79 -10.22 13.52 6.30
C GLY A 79 -9.41 12.61 5.38
N LEU A 80 -8.19 12.29 5.80
CA LEU A 80 -7.26 11.43 5.08
C LEU A 80 -6.93 10.22 5.93
N ARG A 81 -7.09 9.03 5.35
CA ARG A 81 -6.80 7.75 5.99
C ARG A 81 -6.04 6.85 5.04
N ASP A 82 -5.39 5.85 5.63
CA ASP A 82 -4.75 4.75 4.90
C ASP A 82 -3.82 5.23 3.75
N PRO A 83 -2.87 6.14 4.01
CA PRO A 83 -2.01 6.66 2.95
C PRO A 83 -1.12 5.57 2.37
N PHE A 84 -1.13 5.48 1.04
CA PHE A 84 -0.17 4.71 0.27
C PHE A 84 0.79 5.62 -0.46
N ILE A 85 2.09 5.41 -0.22
CA ILE A 85 3.17 6.17 -0.84
C ILE A 85 4.03 5.24 -1.69
N MET A 86 4.32 5.67 -2.91
CA MET A 86 5.17 4.93 -3.83
C MET A 86 6.05 5.85 -4.65
N ARG A 87 7.19 5.33 -5.10
CA ARG A 87 7.96 5.94 -6.19
C ARG A 87 7.25 5.63 -7.51
N ALA A 88 7.17 6.62 -8.39
CA ALA A 88 6.72 6.39 -9.76
C ALA A 88 7.65 5.39 -10.46
N HIS A 89 7.12 4.56 -11.36
CA HIS A 89 7.89 3.61 -12.16
C HIS A 89 9.02 4.28 -12.95
N THR A 90 8.82 5.53 -13.37
CA THR A 90 9.82 6.37 -14.05
C THR A 90 10.97 6.82 -13.14
N GLY A 91 10.82 6.68 -11.81
CA GLY A 91 11.84 6.98 -10.80
C GLY A 91 12.01 8.46 -10.44
N ASP A 92 11.37 9.37 -11.17
CA ASP A 92 11.55 10.83 -11.12
C ASP A 92 10.71 11.54 -10.05
N LYS A 93 9.68 10.88 -9.52
CA LYS A 93 8.78 11.41 -8.50
C LYS A 93 8.17 10.33 -7.63
N PHE A 94 7.37 10.77 -6.67
CA PHE A 94 6.59 9.97 -5.73
C PHE A 94 5.12 10.32 -5.88
N TYR A 95 4.27 9.31 -5.70
CA TYR A 95 2.84 9.47 -5.55
C TYR A 95 2.43 9.16 -4.12
N LEU A 96 1.46 9.91 -3.61
CA LEU A 96 0.73 9.57 -2.39
C LEU A 96 -0.76 9.53 -2.70
N ILE A 97 -1.41 8.42 -2.39
CA ILE A 97 -2.86 8.25 -2.50
C ILE A 97 -3.45 7.93 -1.13
N ALA A 98 -4.67 8.39 -0.85
CA ALA A 98 -5.32 8.18 0.45
C ALA A 98 -6.83 8.05 0.31
N THR A 99 -7.43 7.41 1.30
CA THR A 99 -8.88 7.37 1.50
C THR A 99 -9.42 8.77 1.83
N ASP A 100 -10.45 9.22 1.10
CA ASP A 100 -11.25 10.39 1.48
C ASP A 100 -12.31 9.99 2.52
N LEU A 101 -11.96 10.10 3.80
CA LEU A 101 -12.85 9.76 4.91
C LEU A 101 -12.49 10.53 6.17
N SER A 102 -13.49 11.22 6.75
CA SER A 102 -13.42 11.73 8.12
C SER A 102 -14.48 11.09 9.01
N ILE A 103 -14.02 10.27 9.96
CA ILE A 103 -14.77 9.84 11.14
C ILE A 103 -14.70 10.92 12.21
N GLY A 104 -13.57 11.64 12.29
CA GLY A 104 -13.35 12.73 13.24
C GLY A 104 -14.35 13.88 13.13
N SER A 105 -14.97 14.07 11.95
CA SER A 105 -16.05 15.05 11.73
C SER A 105 -17.45 14.56 12.13
N GLY A 106 -17.57 13.34 12.68
CA GLY A 106 -18.83 12.76 13.15
C GLY A 106 -19.52 11.79 12.18
N THR A 107 -18.89 11.43 11.05
CA THR A 107 -19.40 10.38 10.16
C THR A 107 -19.35 9.03 10.86
N SER A 108 -20.48 8.32 10.91
CA SER A 108 -20.52 6.97 11.47
C SER A 108 -19.88 5.97 10.50
N TRP A 109 -19.29 4.89 11.03
CA TRP A 109 -18.78 3.79 10.18
C TRP A 109 -19.86 3.22 9.26
N GLY A 110 -21.10 3.08 9.73
CA GLY A 110 -22.21 2.59 8.90
C GLY A 110 -22.53 3.53 7.72
N SER A 111 -22.49 4.85 7.94
CA SER A 111 -22.62 5.84 6.87
C SER A 111 -21.42 5.81 5.94
N ALA A 112 -20.21 5.68 6.47
CA ALA A 112 -18.97 5.65 5.70
C ALA A 112 -18.88 4.43 4.77
N THR A 113 -19.41 3.26 5.17
CA THR A 113 -19.44 2.05 4.33
C THR A 113 -20.55 2.08 3.28
N ARG A 114 -21.67 2.76 3.56
CA ARG A 114 -22.87 2.73 2.69
C ARG A 114 -22.96 3.91 1.76
N GLN A 115 -22.53 5.08 2.20
CA GLN A 115 -22.74 6.38 1.58
C GLN A 115 -21.46 7.24 1.70
N GLY A 116 -20.30 6.60 1.77
CA GLY A 116 -18.99 7.23 1.88
C GLY A 116 -18.50 7.81 0.56
N SER A 117 -17.25 8.28 0.57
CA SER A 117 -16.63 8.86 -0.62
C SER A 117 -16.34 7.82 -1.70
N HIS A 118 -16.53 8.23 -2.95
CA HIS A 118 -16.21 7.43 -4.14
C HIS A 118 -14.86 7.85 -4.76
N TYR A 119 -14.13 8.73 -4.07
CA TYR A 119 -12.98 9.44 -4.59
C TYR A 119 -11.69 9.00 -3.89
N LEU A 120 -10.58 9.14 -4.60
CA LEU A 120 -9.23 9.10 -4.05
C LEU A 120 -8.68 10.50 -3.90
N GLU A 121 -7.92 10.72 -2.83
CA GLU A 121 -7.10 11.92 -2.68
C GLU A 121 -5.67 11.62 -3.09
N ILE A 122 -5.11 12.42 -4.00
CA ILE A 122 -3.86 12.13 -4.69
C ILE A 122 -2.94 13.34 -4.70
N TRP A 123 -1.69 13.13 -4.33
CA TRP A 123 -0.58 14.07 -4.46
C TRP A 123 0.58 13.44 -5.22
N GLU A 124 1.43 14.29 -5.78
CA GLU A 124 2.76 13.89 -6.25
C GLU A 124 3.84 14.81 -5.71
N SER A 125 5.06 14.30 -5.59
CA SER A 125 6.21 15.05 -5.12
C SER A 125 7.47 14.62 -5.84
N PRO A 126 8.35 15.53 -6.29
CA PRO A 126 9.64 15.14 -6.86
C PRO A 126 10.65 14.71 -5.78
N ASP A 127 10.43 15.05 -4.51
CA ASP A 127 11.47 15.02 -3.50
C ASP A 127 11.03 14.55 -2.09
N LEU A 128 9.74 14.20 -1.92
CA LEU A 128 9.04 13.88 -0.66
C LEU A 128 8.82 15.07 0.29
N ILE A 129 9.06 16.29 -0.19
CA ILE A 129 8.96 17.55 0.60
C ILE A 129 7.97 18.50 -0.07
N SER A 130 8.20 18.75 -1.36
CA SER A 130 7.42 19.64 -2.19
C SER A 130 6.26 18.84 -2.77
N TRP A 131 5.07 18.97 -2.21
CA TRP A 131 3.89 18.25 -2.68
C TRP A 131 3.07 19.11 -3.64
N SER A 132 2.47 18.47 -4.64
CA SER A 132 1.54 19.10 -5.57
C SER A 132 0.29 19.62 -4.86
N GLU A 133 -0.57 20.34 -5.57
CA GLU A 133 -1.95 20.51 -5.12
C GLU A 133 -2.67 19.15 -5.03
N GLN A 134 -3.64 19.08 -4.13
CA GLN A 134 -4.50 17.91 -3.93
C GLN A 134 -5.40 17.67 -5.15
N ARG A 135 -5.39 16.44 -5.66
CA ARG A 135 -6.37 15.96 -6.64
C ARG A 135 -7.41 15.08 -5.93
N HIS A 136 -8.69 15.33 -6.23
CA HIS A 136 -9.84 14.58 -5.73
C HIS A 136 -10.49 13.84 -6.91
N ILE A 137 -10.18 12.55 -7.09
CA ILE A 137 -10.47 11.81 -8.33
C ILE A 137 -11.53 10.74 -8.08
N LEU A 138 -12.64 10.80 -8.82
CA LEU A 138 -13.69 9.78 -8.79
C LEU A 138 -13.18 8.49 -9.43
N VAL A 139 -13.20 7.39 -8.68
CA VAL A 139 -12.75 6.07 -9.19
C VAL A 139 -13.77 4.96 -8.98
N SER A 140 -14.58 5.05 -7.92
CA SER A 140 -15.56 4.03 -7.62
C SER A 140 -16.84 4.20 -8.42
N PRO A 141 -17.51 3.09 -8.81
CA PRO A 141 -18.77 3.15 -9.54
C PRO A 141 -19.89 3.72 -8.66
N GLU A 142 -21.00 4.11 -9.27
CA GLU A 142 -22.19 4.59 -8.53
C GLU A 142 -22.73 3.56 -7.53
N SER A 143 -22.59 2.27 -7.83
CA SER A 143 -22.99 1.16 -6.97
C SER A 143 -22.10 0.96 -5.73
N ALA A 144 -20.98 1.67 -5.63
CA ALA A 144 -20.10 1.59 -4.47
C ALA A 144 -20.72 2.30 -3.26
N GLY A 145 -20.46 1.79 -2.06
CA GLY A 145 -20.73 2.51 -0.83
C GLY A 145 -19.54 3.31 -0.30
N ASN A 146 -18.33 3.00 -0.76
CA ASN A 146 -17.07 3.53 -0.24
C ASN A 146 -15.89 3.27 -1.19
N THR A 147 -14.76 3.96 -0.95
CA THR A 147 -13.46 3.76 -1.63
C THR A 147 -12.36 3.80 -0.58
N TRP A 148 -11.96 2.66 -0.04
CA TRP A 148 -11.11 2.59 1.16
C TRP A 148 -9.77 1.90 0.92
N ALA A 149 -8.76 2.34 1.66
CA ALA A 149 -7.40 1.81 1.69
C ALA A 149 -6.81 1.59 0.29
N PRO A 150 -6.68 2.67 -0.50
CA PRO A 150 -6.15 2.56 -1.85
C PRO A 150 -4.64 2.27 -1.82
N GLU A 151 -4.20 1.29 -2.59
CA GLU A 151 -2.79 1.09 -2.92
C GLU A 151 -2.62 0.97 -4.44
N ALA A 152 -1.36 1.03 -4.91
CA ALA A 152 -1.05 0.91 -6.32
C ALA A 152 0.22 0.11 -6.57
N TYR A 153 0.24 -0.64 -7.68
CA TYR A 153 1.41 -1.37 -8.12
C TYR A 153 1.60 -1.20 -9.63
N TRP A 154 2.84 -1.03 -10.10
CA TRP A 154 3.12 -0.94 -11.53
C TRP A 154 3.16 -2.34 -12.16
N ASP A 155 2.39 -2.55 -13.22
CA ASP A 155 2.41 -3.77 -14.00
C ASP A 155 3.14 -3.53 -15.33
N ASP A 156 4.31 -4.16 -15.49
CA ASP A 156 5.17 -3.99 -16.67
C ASP A 156 4.53 -4.53 -17.96
N ALA A 157 3.70 -5.58 -17.86
CA ALA A 157 3.04 -6.17 -19.03
C ALA A 157 1.94 -5.26 -19.58
N LEU A 158 1.23 -4.56 -18.69
CA LEU A 158 0.18 -3.61 -19.03
C LEU A 158 0.70 -2.18 -19.27
N GLY A 159 1.91 -1.87 -18.80
CA GLY A 159 2.50 -0.53 -18.85
C GLY A 159 1.65 0.52 -18.13
N GLN A 160 1.06 0.11 -17.01
CA GLN A 160 0.09 0.89 -16.21
C GLN A 160 0.21 0.53 -14.73
N TYR A 161 -0.17 1.46 -13.87
CA TYR A 161 -0.44 1.17 -12.46
C TYR A 161 -1.79 0.45 -12.35
N ILE A 162 -1.80 -0.62 -11.57
CA ILE A 162 -3.01 -1.23 -11.01
C ILE A 162 -3.25 -0.56 -9.67
N VAL A 163 -4.32 0.24 -9.56
CA VAL A 163 -4.74 0.90 -8.32
C VAL A 163 -5.93 0.13 -7.77
N PHE A 164 -5.86 -0.31 -6.52
CA PHE A 164 -6.86 -1.18 -5.91
C PHE A 164 -7.30 -0.68 -4.53
N TRP A 165 -8.55 -0.96 -4.17
CA TRP A 165 -9.21 -0.45 -2.97
C TRP A 165 -10.38 -1.35 -2.57
N ALA A 166 -10.84 -1.23 -1.32
CA ALA A 166 -12.02 -1.91 -0.82
C ALA A 166 -13.29 -1.11 -1.06
N SER A 167 -14.38 -1.80 -1.44
CA SER A 167 -15.70 -1.18 -1.61
C SER A 167 -16.84 -2.17 -1.42
N ALA A 168 -17.85 -1.78 -0.64
CA ALA A 168 -19.14 -2.46 -0.62
C ALA A 168 -19.93 -2.12 -1.89
N LEU A 169 -20.36 -3.14 -2.64
CA LEU A 169 -21.12 -2.94 -3.89
C LEU A 169 -22.60 -3.29 -3.72
N TYR A 170 -23.49 -2.40 -4.13
CA TYR A 170 -24.93 -2.55 -4.03
C TYR A 170 -25.55 -2.80 -5.41
N VAL A 171 -26.69 -3.49 -5.42
CA VAL A 171 -27.43 -3.73 -6.66
C VAL A 171 -28.15 -2.47 -7.11
N ALA A 172 -28.32 -2.28 -8.41
CA ALA A 172 -28.96 -1.07 -8.97
C ALA A 172 -30.40 -0.81 -8.44
N SER A 173 -31.09 -1.85 -7.94
CA SER A 173 -32.42 -1.73 -7.32
C SER A 173 -32.40 -1.24 -5.87
N ASP A 174 -31.22 -1.06 -5.27
CA ASP A 174 -31.01 -0.51 -3.92
C ASP A 174 -30.16 0.77 -3.99
N PRO A 175 -30.64 1.86 -4.64
CA PRO A 175 -29.85 3.08 -4.84
C PRO A 175 -29.56 3.86 -3.56
N THR A 176 -30.19 3.49 -2.43
CA THR A 176 -29.97 4.10 -1.12
C THR A 176 -29.02 3.27 -0.23
N HIS A 177 -28.53 2.14 -0.74
CA HIS A 177 -27.56 1.26 -0.10
C HIS A 177 -28.03 0.78 1.28
N THR A 178 -29.30 0.39 1.39
CA THR A 178 -29.95 -0.05 2.63
C THR A 178 -29.88 -1.57 2.83
N GLY A 179 -29.74 -2.33 1.75
CA GLY A 179 -29.59 -3.77 1.76
C GLY A 179 -28.26 -4.22 2.34
N ASN A 180 -28.11 -5.54 2.52
CA ASN A 180 -26.84 -6.10 2.97
C ASN A 180 -25.86 -6.16 1.80
N SER A 181 -24.63 -5.71 2.05
CA SER A 181 -23.49 -5.91 1.17
C SER A 181 -22.24 -6.16 2.02
N TYR A 182 -21.11 -6.30 1.36
CA TYR A 182 -19.80 -6.49 1.96
C TYR A 182 -18.73 -5.92 1.04
N ASP A 183 -17.62 -5.50 1.63
CA ASP A 183 -16.47 -5.01 0.89
C ASP A 183 -15.83 -6.10 0.03
N ARG A 184 -15.59 -5.74 -1.22
CA ARG A 184 -14.79 -6.48 -2.19
C ARG A 184 -13.57 -5.64 -2.51
N MET A 185 -12.49 -6.28 -2.94
CA MET A 185 -11.37 -5.52 -3.51
C MET A 185 -11.68 -5.24 -4.98
N LEU A 186 -11.65 -3.97 -5.36
CA LEU A 186 -11.74 -3.49 -6.73
C LEU A 186 -10.36 -3.06 -7.21
N TYR A 187 -10.19 -2.93 -8.53
CA TYR A 187 -9.04 -2.24 -9.11
C TYR A 187 -9.43 -1.47 -10.37
N ALA A 188 -8.68 -0.43 -10.68
CA ALA A 188 -8.67 0.26 -11.98
C ALA A 188 -7.23 0.48 -12.43
N THR A 189 -7.02 0.74 -13.72
CA THR A 189 -5.69 1.04 -14.26
C THR A 189 -5.52 2.52 -14.54
N THR A 190 -4.30 3.03 -14.37
CA THR A 190 -3.93 4.41 -14.73
C THR A 190 -2.46 4.47 -15.17
N LYS A 191 -2.10 5.50 -15.94
CA LYS A 191 -0.70 5.81 -16.25
C LYS A 191 -0.16 6.99 -15.44
N ASP A 192 -1.04 7.85 -14.95
CA ASP A 192 -0.70 9.21 -14.53
C ASP A 192 -1.35 9.63 -13.21
N PHE A 193 -2.24 8.81 -12.65
CA PHE A 193 -3.08 9.13 -11.49
C PHE A 193 -3.98 10.36 -11.72
N VAL A 194 -4.39 10.57 -12.97
CA VAL A 194 -5.38 11.58 -13.38
C VAL A 194 -6.55 10.89 -14.09
N THR A 195 -6.24 10.00 -15.04
CA THR A 195 -7.26 9.26 -15.80
C THR A 195 -7.23 7.79 -15.39
N PHE A 196 -8.39 7.25 -15.03
CA PHE A 196 -8.55 5.87 -14.60
C PHE A 196 -9.43 5.10 -15.57
N SER A 197 -9.16 3.81 -15.74
CA SER A 197 -10.09 2.88 -16.38
C SER A 197 -11.37 2.73 -15.56
N GLN A 198 -12.40 2.12 -16.16
CA GLN A 198 -13.52 1.62 -15.36
C GLN A 198 -13.00 0.57 -14.36
N PRO A 199 -13.47 0.61 -13.10
CA PRO A 199 -13.03 -0.35 -12.09
C PRO A 199 -13.58 -1.75 -12.37
N GLN A 200 -12.84 -2.75 -11.94
CA GLN A 200 -13.17 -4.17 -12.03
C GLN A 200 -13.05 -4.80 -10.65
N VAL A 201 -13.80 -5.87 -10.39
CA VAL A 201 -13.64 -6.64 -9.14
C VAL A 201 -12.33 -7.44 -9.23
N TRP A 202 -11.45 -7.25 -8.24
CA TRP A 202 -10.20 -7.99 -8.09
C TRP A 202 -10.37 -9.22 -7.19
N GLN A 203 -11.02 -9.03 -6.04
CA GLN A 203 -11.27 -10.08 -5.07
C GLN A 203 -12.74 -10.10 -4.67
N ASP A 204 -13.41 -11.22 -4.95
CA ASP A 204 -14.71 -11.54 -4.39
C ASP A 204 -14.76 -13.03 -4.05
N THR A 205 -14.76 -13.32 -2.75
CA THR A 205 -14.90 -14.68 -2.20
C THR A 205 -16.33 -14.97 -1.73
N GLY A 206 -17.26 -14.04 -1.93
CA GLY A 206 -18.58 -14.04 -1.30
C GLY A 206 -18.57 -13.52 0.15
N LYS A 207 -17.43 -12.99 0.63
CA LYS A 207 -17.19 -12.55 2.01
C LYS A 207 -16.37 -11.25 2.01
N ALA A 208 -16.55 -10.44 3.06
CA ALA A 208 -15.87 -9.16 3.23
C ALA A 208 -14.34 -9.33 3.30
N ARG A 209 -13.64 -8.56 2.46
CA ARG A 209 -12.19 -8.39 2.48
C ARG A 209 -11.84 -6.91 2.28
N ILE A 210 -10.87 -6.41 3.04
CA ILE A 210 -10.41 -5.02 3.00
C ILE A 210 -8.88 -4.96 3.05
N ASP A 211 -8.32 -3.75 2.97
CA ASP A 211 -6.91 -3.45 3.25
C ASP A 211 -5.94 -4.42 2.60
N SER A 212 -5.92 -4.44 1.27
CA SER A 212 -4.91 -5.22 0.57
C SER A 212 -3.62 -4.44 0.44
N THR A 213 -2.49 -5.13 0.58
CA THR A 213 -1.17 -4.65 0.15
C THR A 213 -0.47 -5.70 -0.70
N VAL A 214 0.43 -5.27 -1.58
CA VAL A 214 1.14 -6.14 -2.54
C VAL A 214 2.65 -5.94 -2.45
N LEU A 215 3.37 -7.06 -2.43
CA LEU A 215 4.81 -7.13 -2.57
C LEU A 215 5.17 -8.13 -3.67
N GLN A 216 6.06 -7.73 -4.60
CA GLN A 216 6.61 -8.63 -5.60
C GLN A 216 8.00 -9.12 -5.16
N GLU A 217 8.24 -10.43 -5.29
CA GLU A 217 9.57 -11.04 -5.15
C GLU A 217 9.82 -11.94 -6.37
N GLY A 218 10.79 -11.55 -7.19
CA GLY A 218 11.00 -12.16 -8.50
C GLY A 218 9.77 -11.97 -9.41
N GLU A 219 9.28 -13.07 -10.00
CA GLU A 219 8.09 -13.06 -10.87
C GLU A 219 6.77 -13.29 -10.10
N VAL A 220 6.83 -13.38 -8.77
CA VAL A 220 5.67 -13.72 -7.94
C VAL A 220 5.21 -12.50 -7.15
N TYR A 221 3.94 -12.17 -7.31
CA TYR A 221 3.22 -11.25 -6.44
C TYR A 221 2.72 -11.99 -5.21
N TYR A 222 2.94 -11.37 -4.06
CA TYR A 222 2.35 -11.73 -2.79
C TYR A 222 1.39 -10.63 -2.41
N ARG A 223 0.15 -10.98 -2.09
CA ARG A 223 -0.81 -10.04 -1.52
C ARG A 223 -1.16 -10.43 -0.10
N PHE A 224 -1.35 -9.41 0.72
CA PHE A 224 -1.81 -9.53 2.09
C PHE A 224 -3.12 -8.78 2.20
N THR A 225 -4.18 -9.46 2.61
CA THR A 225 -5.52 -8.89 2.63
C THR A 225 -6.18 -9.21 3.96
N LYS A 226 -6.84 -8.21 4.56
CA LYS A 226 -7.65 -8.41 5.76
C LYS A 226 -8.92 -9.17 5.40
N ASP A 227 -9.15 -10.29 6.08
CA ASP A 227 -10.41 -11.02 6.11
C ASP A 227 -11.22 -10.56 7.32
N GLU A 228 -12.49 -10.23 7.11
CA GLU A 228 -13.44 -9.91 8.19
C GLU A 228 -13.98 -11.19 8.87
N GLY A 229 -13.23 -12.28 8.80
CA GLY A 229 -13.55 -13.59 9.38
C GLY A 229 -14.43 -14.49 8.51
N GLY A 230 -14.99 -13.98 7.43
CA GLY A 230 -15.91 -14.73 6.59
C GLY A 230 -15.24 -15.79 5.72
N SER A 231 -14.01 -15.56 5.27
CA SER A 231 -13.30 -16.45 4.34
C SER A 231 -12.54 -17.57 5.05
N THR A 232 -11.92 -17.26 6.20
CA THR A 232 -11.00 -18.16 6.91
C THR A 232 -11.41 -18.49 8.34
N GLY A 233 -12.46 -17.85 8.86
CA GLY A 233 -12.84 -17.94 10.27
C GLY A 233 -11.97 -17.11 11.21
N CYS A 234 -11.10 -16.25 10.68
CA CYS A 234 -10.22 -15.35 11.42
C CYS A 234 -10.41 -13.90 10.94
N VAL A 235 -10.65 -12.97 11.87
CA VAL A 235 -10.70 -11.53 11.59
C VAL A 235 -9.26 -10.99 11.55
N ASP A 236 -8.53 -11.29 10.48
CA ASP A 236 -7.06 -11.23 10.43
C ASP A 236 -6.54 -11.24 8.96
N ILE A 237 -5.23 -11.19 8.77
CA ILE A 237 -4.57 -11.13 7.47
C ILE A 237 -4.41 -12.53 6.85
N ILE A 238 -4.71 -12.61 5.55
CA ILE A 238 -4.42 -13.72 4.66
C ILE A 238 -3.25 -13.33 3.77
N GLN A 239 -2.32 -14.26 3.51
CA GLN A 239 -1.31 -14.12 2.47
C GLN A 239 -1.61 -15.07 1.32
N GLU A 240 -1.62 -14.54 0.10
CA GLU A 240 -1.82 -15.29 -1.14
C GLU A 240 -0.71 -14.94 -2.15
N SER A 241 -0.46 -15.82 -3.12
CA SER A 241 0.57 -15.62 -4.15
C SER A 241 0.07 -15.92 -5.56
N SER A 242 0.54 -15.18 -6.56
CA SER A 242 0.26 -15.41 -7.98
C SER A 242 1.38 -14.81 -8.85
N THR A 243 1.54 -15.32 -10.07
CA THR A 243 2.41 -14.71 -11.09
C THR A 243 1.66 -13.67 -11.95
N ASN A 244 0.37 -13.46 -11.69
CA ASN A 244 -0.43 -12.43 -12.35
C ASN A 244 -1.17 -11.61 -11.29
N LEU A 245 -0.79 -10.35 -11.15
CA LEU A 245 -1.37 -9.42 -10.18
C LEU A 245 -2.88 -9.26 -10.35
N THR A 246 -3.40 -9.32 -11.57
CA THR A 246 -4.83 -9.12 -11.87
C THR A 246 -5.61 -10.43 -11.96
N ALA A 247 -5.00 -11.57 -11.63
CA ALA A 247 -5.69 -12.85 -11.63
C ALA A 247 -6.91 -12.85 -10.71
N PRO A 248 -8.02 -13.52 -11.09
CA PRO A 248 -9.16 -13.72 -10.19
C PRO A 248 -8.72 -14.55 -8.97
N VAL A 249 -9.51 -14.57 -7.89
CA VAL A 249 -9.19 -15.29 -6.64
C VAL A 249 -8.71 -16.73 -6.88
N SER A 250 -9.29 -17.47 -7.83
CA SER A 250 -8.89 -18.85 -8.15
C SER A 250 -7.47 -18.98 -8.74
N GLY A 251 -6.91 -17.89 -9.27
CA GLY A 251 -5.52 -17.81 -9.74
C GLY A 251 -4.52 -17.42 -8.66
N TRP A 252 -4.96 -17.28 -7.40
CA TRP A 252 -4.11 -17.00 -6.25
C TRP A 252 -4.02 -18.23 -5.35
N ARG A 253 -2.80 -18.60 -4.97
CA ARG A 253 -2.51 -19.68 -4.02
C ARG A 253 -2.36 -19.11 -2.62
N GLN A 254 -3.22 -19.54 -1.70
CA GLN A 254 -3.11 -19.20 -0.28
C GLN A 254 -1.84 -19.80 0.35
N ALA A 255 -1.00 -18.96 0.94
CA ALA A 255 0.24 -19.34 1.61
C ALA A 255 0.11 -19.32 3.14
N ALA A 256 -0.64 -18.36 3.70
CA ALA A 256 -0.91 -18.28 5.14
C ALA A 256 -2.26 -17.61 5.43
N THR A 257 -2.80 -17.90 6.62
CA THR A 257 -4.02 -17.31 7.17
C THR A 257 -3.85 -17.05 8.66
N CYS A 258 -4.67 -16.16 9.23
CA CYS A 258 -4.64 -15.81 10.65
C CYS A 258 -3.22 -15.38 11.09
N ILE A 259 -2.55 -14.58 10.27
CA ILE A 259 -1.13 -14.24 10.43
C ILE A 259 -0.88 -13.56 11.78
N GLY A 260 -1.64 -12.51 12.10
CA GLY A 260 -1.50 -11.78 13.35
C GLY A 260 -1.75 -12.67 14.56
N LYS A 261 -2.88 -13.39 14.57
CA LYS A 261 -3.26 -14.31 15.65
C LYS A 261 -2.20 -15.37 15.91
N LYS A 262 -1.62 -15.96 14.85
CA LYS A 262 -0.53 -16.95 14.98
C LYS A 262 0.78 -16.33 15.47
N ALA A 263 1.00 -15.04 15.20
CA ALA A 263 2.14 -14.27 15.69
C ALA A 263 1.92 -13.68 17.10
N GLY A 264 0.74 -13.87 17.71
CA GLY A 264 0.44 -13.41 19.08
C GLY A 264 -0.24 -12.04 19.16
N THR A 265 -0.90 -11.59 18.10
CA THR A 265 -1.75 -10.38 18.13
C THR A 265 -3.21 -10.71 18.37
N GLY A 266 -3.99 -9.69 18.74
CA GLY A 266 -5.44 -9.68 18.59
C GLY A 266 -5.86 -9.55 17.12
N ALA A 267 -7.09 -9.08 16.89
CA ALA A 267 -7.54 -8.73 15.54
C ALA A 267 -6.68 -7.59 14.99
N VAL A 268 -6.21 -7.75 13.76
CA VAL A 268 -5.33 -6.79 13.09
C VAL A 268 -5.85 -6.43 11.70
N GLU A 269 -5.59 -5.23 11.22
CA GLU A 269 -5.96 -4.72 9.89
C GLU A 269 -4.81 -3.91 9.28
N GLY A 270 -5.06 -3.25 8.15
CA GLY A 270 -4.11 -2.33 7.52
C GLY A 270 -2.70 -2.85 7.34
N PRO A 271 -2.49 -4.01 6.69
CA PRO A 271 -1.14 -4.53 6.47
C PRO A 271 -0.34 -3.61 5.54
N THR A 272 0.93 -3.38 5.84
CA THR A 272 1.91 -2.88 4.87
C THR A 272 3.07 -3.87 4.78
N SER A 273 3.44 -4.24 3.56
CA SER A 273 4.44 -5.28 3.29
C SER A 273 5.64 -4.72 2.54
N PHE A 274 6.85 -5.09 2.96
CA PHE A 274 8.08 -4.66 2.30
C PHE A 274 9.22 -5.63 2.57
N LYS A 275 10.20 -5.64 1.67
CA LYS A 275 11.46 -6.37 1.82
C LYS A 275 12.48 -5.49 2.51
N ALA A 276 13.29 -6.07 3.40
CA ALA A 276 14.43 -5.38 3.96
C ALA A 276 15.39 -4.92 2.84
N ASN A 277 15.88 -3.70 2.94
CA ASN A 277 16.95 -3.18 2.11
C ASN A 277 18.19 -4.09 2.19
N PRO A 278 19.03 -4.12 1.14
CA PRO A 278 20.38 -4.67 1.27
C PRO A 278 21.10 -4.04 2.47
N ALA A 279 21.81 -4.87 3.24
CA ALA A 279 22.52 -4.47 4.44
C ALA A 279 21.67 -3.79 5.55
N ASP A 280 20.36 -4.06 5.60
CA ASP A 280 19.55 -3.69 6.77
C ASP A 280 20.16 -4.31 8.03
N VAL A 281 20.22 -3.54 9.12
CA VAL A 281 20.85 -3.98 10.39
C VAL A 281 20.14 -5.20 11.01
N ASN A 282 18.90 -5.46 10.62
CA ASN A 282 18.11 -6.60 11.06
C ASN A 282 18.22 -7.82 10.13
N GLY A 283 19.04 -7.72 9.07
CA GLY A 283 19.28 -8.77 8.09
C GLY A 283 18.23 -8.85 6.97
N SER A 284 18.47 -9.72 5.99
CA SER A 284 17.57 -9.92 4.86
C SER A 284 16.30 -10.66 5.29
N LYS A 285 15.20 -9.92 5.40
CA LYS A 285 13.88 -10.42 5.80
C LYS A 285 12.78 -9.77 4.95
N PHE A 286 11.57 -10.29 5.13
CA PHE A 286 10.33 -9.65 4.72
C PHE A 286 9.59 -9.18 5.96
N TYR A 287 9.02 -7.98 5.88
CA TYR A 287 8.24 -7.36 6.94
C TYR A 287 6.78 -7.25 6.53
N LEU A 288 5.91 -7.42 7.51
CA LEU A 288 4.48 -7.16 7.42
C LEU A 288 4.08 -6.41 8.68
N PHE A 289 3.88 -5.10 8.58
CA PHE A 289 3.40 -4.33 9.73
C PHE A 289 1.88 -4.35 9.70
N VAL A 290 1.24 -4.57 10.85
CA VAL A 290 -0.21 -4.73 10.96
C VAL A 290 -0.76 -3.90 12.11
N ASP A 291 -1.92 -3.26 11.94
CA ASP A 291 -2.58 -2.46 12.98
C ASP A 291 -3.41 -3.34 13.89
N GLU A 292 -2.97 -3.55 15.14
CA GLU A 292 -3.85 -4.06 16.19
C GLU A 292 -4.78 -2.94 16.65
N TYR A 293 -5.77 -2.63 15.81
CA TYR A 293 -6.58 -1.41 15.84
C TYR A 293 -7.33 -1.19 17.17
N ALA A 294 -7.77 -2.27 17.83
CA ALA A 294 -8.39 -2.24 19.16
C ALA A 294 -7.41 -2.43 20.33
N GLY A 295 -6.12 -2.55 20.05
CA GLY A 295 -5.08 -2.90 21.01
C GLY A 295 -3.87 -1.98 20.91
N ARG A 296 -2.69 -2.55 20.71
CA ARG A 296 -1.39 -1.88 20.81
C ARG A 296 -1.10 -0.86 19.70
N GLY A 297 -1.88 -0.86 18.62
CA GLY A 297 -1.56 -0.15 17.38
C GLY A 297 -0.70 -0.99 16.46
N TYR A 298 0.10 -0.35 15.62
CA TYR A 298 0.90 -1.02 14.59
C TYR A 298 2.00 -1.93 15.19
N ILE A 299 2.13 -3.15 14.65
CA ILE A 299 3.06 -4.19 15.11
C ILE A 299 3.85 -4.74 13.92
N PRO A 300 5.20 -4.69 13.96
CA PRO A 300 6.05 -5.32 12.96
C PRO A 300 6.07 -6.85 13.09
N LEU A 301 5.59 -7.55 12.06
CA LEU A 301 5.83 -8.98 11.88
C LEU A 301 6.96 -9.18 10.86
N GLU A 302 7.72 -10.27 11.01
CA GLU A 302 8.82 -10.61 10.11
C GLU A 302 8.80 -12.08 9.71
N THR A 303 9.31 -12.37 8.51
CA THR A 303 9.62 -13.72 8.05
C THR A 303 10.85 -13.74 7.15
N ALA A 304 11.55 -14.87 7.09
CA ALA A 304 12.75 -15.03 6.24
C ALA A 304 12.42 -15.51 4.82
N ASP A 305 11.33 -16.26 4.66
CA ASP A 305 10.88 -16.80 3.37
C ASP A 305 9.41 -16.42 3.16
N ILE A 306 9.15 -15.51 2.24
CA ILE A 306 7.78 -15.09 1.92
C ILE A 306 7.00 -16.19 1.18
N ALA A 307 7.66 -17.13 0.49
CA ALA A 307 6.98 -18.23 -0.22
C ALA A 307 6.46 -19.31 0.74
N ASN A 308 7.18 -19.55 1.85
CA ASN A 308 6.83 -20.47 2.93
C ASN A 308 6.91 -19.76 4.29
N PRO A 309 5.96 -18.85 4.57
CA PRO A 309 6.09 -17.90 5.66
C PRO A 309 5.94 -18.57 7.02
N SER A 310 6.79 -18.11 7.94
CA SER A 310 6.62 -18.28 9.39
C SER A 310 6.66 -16.90 10.04
N TRP A 311 5.56 -16.16 9.91
CA TRP A 311 5.42 -14.81 10.47
C TRP A 311 5.50 -14.85 12.00
N LYS A 312 6.32 -13.96 12.55
CA LYS A 312 6.47 -13.75 14.00
C LYS A 312 6.61 -12.27 14.28
N GLN A 313 6.18 -11.83 15.46
CA GLN A 313 6.43 -10.46 15.89
C GLN A 313 7.95 -10.21 16.01
N SER A 314 8.39 -9.03 15.55
CA SER A 314 9.77 -8.57 15.73
C SER A 314 10.08 -8.39 17.22
N THR A 315 11.26 -8.82 17.66
CA THR A 315 11.60 -8.87 19.10
C THR A 315 11.84 -7.51 19.73
N SER A 316 12.28 -6.53 18.95
CA SER A 316 12.52 -5.15 19.38
C SER A 316 12.24 -4.22 18.21
N TYR A 317 11.49 -3.15 18.46
CA TYR A 317 11.21 -2.12 17.48
C TYR A 317 10.79 -0.83 18.18
N LYS A 318 10.97 0.29 17.49
CA LYS A 318 10.51 1.62 17.88
C LYS A 318 9.77 2.23 16.70
N LEU A 319 8.45 2.30 16.80
CA LEU A 319 7.60 2.96 15.82
C LEU A 319 7.28 4.41 16.23
N PRO A 320 6.67 5.21 15.34
CA PRO A 320 5.99 6.45 15.72
C PRO A 320 5.03 6.25 16.90
N LYS A 321 4.60 7.34 17.54
CA LYS A 321 3.85 7.24 18.81
C LYS A 321 2.51 6.52 18.67
N SER A 322 1.79 6.75 17.57
CA SER A 322 0.48 6.16 17.33
C SER A 322 0.18 6.01 15.83
N PRO A 323 1.04 5.33 15.05
CA PRO A 323 0.76 5.09 13.64
C PRO A 323 -0.41 4.13 13.51
N ARG A 324 -1.29 4.43 12.57
CA ARG A 324 -2.34 3.55 12.06
C ARG A 324 -2.00 3.13 10.64
N HIS A 325 -2.92 2.45 9.98
CA HIS A 325 -2.76 1.99 8.60
C HIS A 325 -2.08 3.04 7.71
N GLY A 326 -0.98 2.64 7.08
CA GLY A 326 -0.15 3.46 6.23
C GLY A 326 0.85 2.60 5.48
N THR A 327 1.86 3.21 4.87
CA THR A 327 2.79 2.50 3.97
C THR A 327 4.25 2.81 4.26
N VAL A 328 5.04 1.74 4.37
CA VAL A 328 6.51 1.81 4.42
C VAL A 328 7.07 1.70 3.00
N MET A 329 7.92 2.66 2.62
CA MET A 329 8.61 2.66 1.32
C MET A 329 10.12 2.82 1.52
N PRO A 330 10.96 1.99 0.88
CA PRO A 330 12.40 2.16 0.95
C PRO A 330 12.87 3.42 0.19
N VAL A 331 13.91 4.06 0.71
CA VAL A 331 14.50 5.30 0.16
C VAL A 331 16.02 5.21 0.08
N THR A 332 16.60 5.97 -0.84
CA THR A 332 18.05 6.11 -0.96
C THR A 332 18.64 6.92 0.18
N ALA A 333 19.96 6.81 0.39
CA ALA A 333 20.68 7.64 1.36
C ALA A 333 20.45 9.15 1.15
N GLY A 334 20.48 9.59 -0.10
CA GLY A 334 20.27 11.00 -0.46
C GLY A 334 18.84 11.48 -0.16
N GLU A 335 17.84 10.64 -0.42
CA GLU A 335 16.44 10.92 -0.07
C GLU A 335 16.22 10.95 1.43
N LEU A 336 16.74 9.95 2.16
CA LEU A 336 16.67 9.88 3.62
C LEU A 336 17.29 11.14 4.25
N SER A 337 18.51 11.50 3.83
CA SER A 337 19.19 12.70 4.31
C SER A 337 18.40 13.96 4.00
N ARG A 338 17.80 14.06 2.80
CA ARG A 338 17.03 15.23 2.38
C ARG A 338 15.78 15.41 3.22
N ILE A 339 14.95 14.37 3.37
CA ILE A 339 13.71 14.45 4.15
C ILE A 339 13.98 14.68 5.63
N THR A 340 14.96 13.99 6.21
CA THR A 340 15.30 14.16 7.63
C THR A 340 15.86 15.55 7.89
N SER A 341 16.72 16.10 7.03
CA SER A 341 17.26 17.46 7.21
C SER A 341 16.18 18.53 7.11
N HIS A 342 15.30 18.42 6.10
CA HIS A 342 14.21 19.38 5.92
C HIS A 342 13.28 19.39 7.14
N TYR A 343 12.78 18.22 7.53
CA TYR A 343 11.77 18.11 8.57
C TYR A 343 12.31 18.19 10.01
N SER A 344 13.62 18.06 10.22
CA SER A 344 14.27 18.32 11.52
C SER A 344 14.51 19.80 11.78
N SER A 345 14.58 20.61 10.71
CA SER A 345 14.90 22.04 10.82
C SER A 345 13.76 22.91 11.36
N GLY A 346 12.58 22.33 11.62
CA GLY A 346 11.42 23.03 12.18
C GLY A 346 11.05 24.23 11.34
N THR A 347 10.29 24.03 10.26
CA THR A 347 9.53 25.13 9.65
C THR A 347 8.60 25.69 10.72
N LYS A 348 9.05 26.80 11.34
CA LYS A 348 8.28 27.66 12.23
C LYS A 348 7.13 28.30 11.49
#